data_AF-A0A2U9ILN9-F1
#
_entry.id   AF-A0A2U9ILN9-F1
#
_cell.length_a   1.000
_cell.length_b   1.000
_cell.length_c   1.000
_cell.angle_alpha   90.00
_cell.angle_beta   90.00
_cell.angle_gamma   90.00
#
_symmetry.space_group_name_H-M   'P 1'
#
loop_
_entity.id
_entity.type
_entity.pdbx_description
1 polymer ?
#
loop_
_entity_poly.entity_id
_entity_poly.type
_entity_poly.pdbx_seq_one_letter_code
_entity_poly.pdbx_strand_id
1 'polypeptide(L)'
;MESLSLLIFFASIMVTAIAGIIYYTEMKTRTYVQLFFSFFVLIMMYLMLVGAIVYLYSPSTFSLGIAVAINMIPMIIILALFFSIAENLSRQIILTRKINIAFSLLLVLNEALMGGVFSLAQLGISVFKNVVVDISIPLNSVWFFYPMMIEMLFTIILSSTLSKDTFYNLIYFAFPAIGVAAFPPTILNFNLWIFSALGIDMIFVIYGILKANKEWKILYSLLMISLIPIIFNFYIFFGIMMSVIMVFYYYTILSELRVKRAHT
;
A
#
# COMPACT_ATOMS: atom_id res chain seq x y z
N MET A 1 12.68 -22.11 -0.96
CA MET A 1 11.24 -21.86 -0.75
C MET A 1 11.06 -21.67 0.73
N GLU A 2 10.66 -20.46 1.13
CA GLU A 2 10.49 -20.14 2.55
C GLU A 2 9.20 -20.73 3.13
N SER A 3 9.17 -20.97 4.44
CA SER A 3 7.97 -21.48 5.09
C SER A 3 6.87 -20.42 5.09
N LEU A 4 5.63 -20.83 4.78
CA LEU A 4 4.47 -19.93 4.77
C LEU A 4 4.27 -19.23 6.13
N SER A 5 4.50 -19.95 7.22
CA SER A 5 4.43 -19.41 8.58
C SER A 5 5.41 -18.27 8.82
N LEU A 6 6.63 -18.37 8.28
CA LEU A 6 7.63 -17.31 8.41
C LEU A 6 7.25 -16.07 7.60
N LEU A 7 6.72 -16.26 6.38
CA LEU A 7 6.23 -15.15 5.57
C LEU A 7 5.02 -14.44 6.21
N ILE A 8 4.09 -15.19 6.80
CA ILE A 8 2.96 -14.62 7.57
C ILE A 8 3.47 -13.79 8.76
N PHE A 9 4.47 -14.31 9.49
CA PHE A 9 5.08 -13.59 10.60
C PHE A 9 5.70 -12.26 10.16
N PHE A 10 6.50 -12.26 9.09
CA PHE A 10 7.08 -11.03 8.55
C PHE A 10 6.03 -10.07 8.00
N ALA A 11 5.02 -10.55 7.27
CA ALA A 11 3.90 -9.74 6.81
C ALA A 11 3.22 -9.01 7.99
N SER A 12 2.97 -9.73 9.08
CA SER A 12 2.31 -9.19 10.27
C SER A 12 3.12 -8.08 10.93
N ILE A 13 4.45 -8.24 11.00
CA ILE A 13 5.35 -7.20 11.50
C ILE A 13 5.28 -5.96 10.60
N MET A 14 5.33 -6.14 9.29
CA MET A 14 5.30 -5.04 8.33
C MET A 14 3.99 -4.25 8.38
N VAL A 15 2.85 -4.94 8.35
CA VAL A 15 1.52 -4.32 8.48
C VAL A 15 1.41 -3.54 9.79
N THR A 16 1.92 -4.10 10.89
CA THR A 16 1.91 -3.42 12.19
C THR A 16 2.81 -2.19 12.18
N ALA A 17 3.98 -2.26 11.55
CA ALA A 17 4.88 -1.13 11.40
C ALA A 17 4.25 -0.02 10.56
N ILE A 18 3.64 -0.35 9.42
CA ILE A 18 2.99 0.62 8.54
C ILE A 18 1.77 1.25 9.21
N ALA A 19 0.91 0.45 9.85
CA ALA A 19 -0.20 0.96 10.64
C ALA A 19 0.30 1.91 11.77
N GLY A 20 1.39 1.55 12.44
CA GLY A 20 2.05 2.39 13.43
C GLY A 20 2.56 3.72 12.86
N ILE A 21 3.18 3.70 11.67
CA ILE A 21 3.66 4.90 10.98
C ILE A 21 2.49 5.78 10.55
N ILE A 22 1.40 5.20 10.03
CA ILE A 22 0.18 5.93 9.69
C ILE A 22 -0.37 6.60 10.97
N TYR A 23 -0.57 5.85 12.04
CA TYR A 23 -1.05 6.41 13.31
C TYR A 23 -0.17 7.54 13.82
N TYR A 24 1.15 7.34 13.83
CA TYR A 24 2.09 8.34 14.31
C TYR A 24 2.07 9.61 13.44
N THR A 25 2.09 9.45 12.12
CA THR A 25 2.07 10.55 11.15
C THR A 25 0.79 11.37 11.25
N GLU A 26 -0.35 10.71 11.38
CA GLU A 26 -1.65 11.40 11.44
C GLU A 26 -1.94 12.00 12.81
N MET A 27 -1.67 11.26 13.89
CA MET A 27 -2.16 11.60 15.23
C MET A 27 -1.12 12.29 16.11
N LYS A 28 0.18 12.12 15.83
CA LYS A 28 1.26 12.57 16.71
C LYS A 28 2.15 13.63 16.06
N THR A 29 2.51 13.50 14.79
CA THR A 29 3.44 14.41 14.09
C THR A 29 3.00 15.87 14.15
N ARG A 30 3.91 16.74 14.55
CA ARG A 30 3.77 18.21 14.65
C ARG A 30 4.96 18.97 14.04
N THR A 31 6.12 18.31 13.91
CA THR A 31 7.37 18.93 13.44
C THR A 31 7.91 18.24 12.18
N TYR A 32 8.78 18.94 11.44
CA TYR A 32 9.47 18.37 10.28
C TYR A 32 10.33 17.15 10.64
N VAL A 33 10.96 17.15 11.82
CA VAL A 33 11.72 16.00 12.33
C VAL A 33 10.85 14.75 12.39
N GLN A 34 9.66 14.85 12.97
CA GLN A 34 8.77 13.70 13.14
C GLN A 34 8.22 13.19 11.80
N LEU A 35 7.89 14.11 10.88
CA LEU A 35 7.49 13.73 9.53
C LEU A 35 8.64 13.04 8.79
N PHE A 36 9.85 13.61 8.86
CA PHE A 36 11.04 13.05 8.24
C PHE A 36 11.25 11.62 8.70
N PHE A 37 11.21 11.33 10.00
CA PHE A 37 11.38 9.96 10.49
C PHE A 37 10.28 9.01 10.00
N SER A 38 9.05 9.50 9.83
CA SER A 38 7.95 8.69 9.26
C SER A 38 8.23 8.31 7.80
N PHE A 39 8.67 9.26 6.97
CA PHE A 39 9.10 9.00 5.60
C PHE A 39 10.37 8.15 5.55
N PHE A 40 11.32 8.39 6.44
CA PHE A 40 12.58 7.66 6.51
C PHE A 40 12.34 6.17 6.74
N VAL A 41 11.46 5.81 7.67
CA VAL A 41 11.13 4.40 7.91
C VAL A 41 10.46 3.77 6.68
N LEU A 42 9.52 4.45 6.01
CA LEU A 42 8.90 3.94 4.79
C LEU A 42 9.88 3.79 3.62
N ILE A 43 10.84 4.72 3.48
CA ILE A 43 11.89 4.65 2.45
C ILE A 43 12.88 3.53 2.78
N MET A 44 13.23 3.35 4.05
CA MET A 44 14.06 2.23 4.49
C MET A 44 13.40 0.89 4.19
N MET A 45 12.10 0.74 4.50
CA MET A 45 11.33 -0.45 4.15
C MET A 45 11.34 -0.70 2.64
N TYR A 46 11.13 0.35 1.84
CA TYR A 46 11.16 0.28 0.37
C TYR A 46 12.51 -0.24 -0.13
N LEU A 47 13.61 0.35 0.33
CA LEU A 47 14.97 -0.04 -0.09
C LEU A 47 15.34 -1.45 0.37
N MET A 48 14.90 -1.84 1.57
CA MET A 48 15.08 -3.19 2.09
C MET A 48 14.37 -4.21 1.19
N LEU A 49 13.14 -3.93 0.77
CA LEU A 49 12.38 -4.82 -0.11
C LEU A 49 12.99 -4.87 -1.51
N VAL A 50 13.43 -3.74 -2.08
CA VAL A 50 14.18 -3.73 -3.35
C VAL A 50 15.45 -4.57 -3.25
N GLY A 51 16.23 -4.41 -2.16
CA GLY A 51 17.42 -5.23 -1.91
C GLY A 51 17.09 -6.71 -1.80
N ALA A 52 15.98 -7.07 -1.13
CA ALA A 52 15.51 -8.44 -1.01
C ALA A 52 15.12 -9.02 -2.38
N ILE A 53 14.43 -8.26 -3.24
CA ILE A 53 14.14 -8.66 -4.63
C ILE A 53 15.44 -8.97 -5.37
N VAL A 54 16.43 -8.07 -5.33
CA VAL A 54 17.73 -8.26 -6.01
C VAL A 54 18.43 -9.54 -5.55
N TYR A 55 18.44 -9.81 -4.24
CA TYR A 55 19.01 -11.04 -3.70
C TYR A 55 18.26 -12.29 -4.18
N LEU A 56 16.92 -12.26 -4.13
CA LEU A 56 16.08 -13.39 -4.51
C LEU A 56 16.14 -13.71 -6.01
N TYR A 57 16.39 -12.73 -6.86
CA TYR A 57 16.60 -12.93 -8.30
C TYR A 57 17.95 -13.62 -8.63
N SER A 58 18.97 -13.50 -7.79
CA SER A 58 20.27 -14.16 -8.07
C SER A 58 21.04 -14.50 -6.79
N PRO A 59 20.58 -15.49 -6.00
CA PRO A 59 21.11 -15.75 -4.67
C PRO A 59 22.60 -16.08 -4.69
N SER A 60 23.41 -15.14 -4.17
CA SER A 60 24.88 -15.24 -4.11
C SER A 60 25.42 -14.29 -3.05
N THR A 61 26.65 -14.51 -2.56
CA THR A 61 27.33 -13.58 -1.65
C THR A 61 27.47 -12.18 -2.26
N PHE A 62 27.67 -12.09 -3.57
CA PHE A 62 27.72 -10.84 -4.31
C PHE A 62 26.36 -10.11 -4.32
N SER A 63 25.27 -10.79 -4.66
CA SER A 63 23.92 -10.21 -4.62
C SER A 63 23.50 -9.78 -3.21
N LEU A 64 23.93 -10.50 -2.18
CA LEU A 64 23.71 -10.13 -0.78
C LEU A 64 24.45 -8.84 -0.45
N GLY A 65 25.70 -8.70 -0.89
CA GLY A 65 26.46 -7.45 -0.77
C GLY A 65 25.76 -6.28 -1.45
N ILE A 66 25.20 -6.48 -2.65
CA ILE A 66 24.40 -5.47 -3.34
C ILE A 66 23.14 -5.12 -2.54
N ALA A 67 22.41 -6.12 -2.04
CA ALA A 67 21.20 -5.90 -1.26
C ALA A 67 21.46 -5.08 0.01
N VAL A 68 22.56 -5.38 0.72
CA VAL A 68 23.01 -4.60 1.88
C VAL A 68 23.40 -3.17 1.46
N ALA A 69 24.11 -3.00 0.36
CA ALA A 69 24.51 -1.69 -0.14
C ALA A 69 23.31 -0.81 -0.54
N ILE A 70 22.31 -1.39 -1.22
CA ILE A 70 21.06 -0.71 -1.60
C ILE A 70 20.32 -0.18 -0.37
N ASN A 71 20.37 -0.90 0.75
CA ASN A 71 19.76 -0.47 1.99
C ASN A 71 20.63 0.57 2.71
N MET A 72 21.90 0.24 3.00
CA MET A 72 22.76 1.04 3.87
C MET A 72 23.20 2.38 3.26
N ILE A 73 23.60 2.41 1.98
CA ILE A 73 24.18 3.62 1.37
C ILE A 73 23.16 4.76 1.30
N PRO A 74 21.95 4.56 0.73
CA PRO A 74 20.96 5.64 0.67
C PRO A 74 20.49 6.07 2.06
N MET A 75 20.38 5.15 3.03
CA MET A 75 20.03 5.51 4.41
C MET A 75 21.06 6.47 5.04
N ILE A 76 22.35 6.19 4.88
CA ILE A 76 23.43 7.05 5.39
C ILE A 76 23.35 8.42 4.73
N ILE A 77 23.15 8.48 3.39
CA ILE A 77 23.04 9.74 2.66
C ILE A 77 21.83 10.54 3.14
N ILE A 78 20.66 9.92 3.26
CA ILE A 78 19.43 10.58 3.69
C ILE A 78 19.58 11.14 5.12
N LEU A 79 20.17 10.37 6.03
CA LEU A 79 20.45 10.83 7.40
C LEU A 79 21.47 11.96 7.44
N ALA A 80 22.56 11.86 6.67
CA ALA A 80 23.58 12.91 6.60
C ALA A 80 22.99 14.24 6.09
N LEU A 81 22.14 14.19 5.05
CA LEU A 81 21.42 15.35 4.53
C LEU A 81 20.42 15.92 5.54
N PHE A 82 19.79 15.07 6.34
CA PHE A 82 18.89 15.52 7.41
C PHE A 82 19.65 16.26 8.50
N PHE A 83 20.75 15.68 8.99
CA PHE A 83 21.57 16.29 10.04
C PHE A 83 22.25 17.58 9.59
N SER A 84 22.61 17.72 8.31
CA SER A 84 23.21 18.95 7.79
C SER A 84 22.24 20.14 7.73
N ILE A 85 20.92 19.89 7.77
CA ILE A 85 19.86 20.93 7.72
C ILE A 85 19.12 21.02 9.07
N ALA A 86 19.57 20.28 10.09
CA ALA A 86 18.88 20.09 11.38
C ALA A 86 18.48 21.38 12.11
N GLU A 87 19.26 22.44 11.97
CA GLU A 87 18.98 23.74 12.64
C GLU A 87 17.64 24.37 12.20
N ASN A 88 17.07 23.98 11.06
CA ASN A 88 15.78 24.50 10.58
C ASN A 88 14.57 23.56 10.86
N LEU A 89 14.77 22.39 11.48
CA LEU A 89 13.78 21.31 11.49
C LEU A 89 12.82 21.29 12.70
N SER A 90 13.02 22.16 13.69
CA SER A 90 12.09 22.33 14.82
C SER A 90 10.79 23.07 14.46
N ARG A 91 10.71 23.61 13.23
CA ARG A 91 9.53 24.32 12.74
C ARG A 91 8.30 23.40 12.74
N GLN A 92 7.16 23.99 13.06
CA GLN A 92 5.88 23.31 12.87
C GLN A 92 5.69 23.03 11.38
N ILE A 93 5.17 21.84 11.08
CA ILE A 93 4.93 21.41 9.70
C ILE A 93 3.48 21.60 9.31
N ILE A 94 3.26 22.16 8.13
CA ILE A 94 1.96 22.15 7.46
C ILE A 94 2.03 21.07 6.39
N LEU A 95 1.23 20.03 6.56
CA LEU A 95 1.20 18.91 5.63
C LEU A 95 0.48 19.31 4.35
N THR A 96 1.23 19.46 3.27
CA THR A 96 0.71 19.86 1.96
C THR A 96 0.15 18.67 1.18
N ARG A 97 -0.68 18.96 0.17
CA ARG A 97 -1.20 17.97 -0.79
C ARG A 97 -0.10 17.08 -1.38
N LYS A 98 1.06 17.66 -1.70
CA LYS A 98 2.21 16.93 -2.27
C LYS A 98 2.78 15.90 -1.30
N ILE A 99 2.87 16.26 -0.02
CA ILE A 99 3.35 15.35 1.03
C ILE A 99 2.39 14.17 1.16
N ASN A 100 1.07 14.41 1.11
CA ASN A 100 0.08 13.34 1.24
C ASN A 100 0.15 12.34 0.09
N ILE A 101 0.31 12.85 -1.13
CA ILE A 101 0.46 12.00 -2.31
C ILE A 101 1.75 11.17 -2.20
N ALA A 102 2.87 11.81 -1.84
CA ALA A 102 4.15 11.10 -1.68
C ALA A 102 4.09 10.03 -0.57
N PHE A 103 3.46 10.34 0.56
CA PHE A 103 3.24 9.39 1.65
C PHE A 103 2.37 8.21 1.21
N SER A 104 1.24 8.49 0.56
CA SER A 104 0.30 7.48 0.05
C SER A 104 0.94 6.57 -1.00
N LEU A 105 1.76 7.14 -1.89
CA LEU A 105 2.54 6.37 -2.86
C LEU A 105 3.54 5.45 -2.17
N LEU A 106 4.27 5.94 -1.16
CA LEU A 106 5.23 5.11 -0.42
C LEU A 106 4.55 3.95 0.32
N LEU A 107 3.36 4.15 0.89
CA LEU A 107 2.57 3.08 1.51
C LEU A 107 2.29 1.96 0.48
N VAL A 108 1.66 2.32 -0.65
CA VAL A 108 1.28 1.34 -1.68
C VAL A 108 2.49 0.69 -2.36
N LEU A 109 3.58 1.43 -2.55
CA LEU A 109 4.82 0.86 -3.11
C LEU A 109 5.47 -0.15 -2.16
N ASN A 110 5.44 0.08 -0.85
CA ASN A 110 5.94 -0.90 0.12
C ASN A 110 5.13 -2.21 0.05
N GLU A 111 3.81 -2.11 -0.04
CA GLU A 111 2.93 -3.27 -0.18
C GLU A 111 3.15 -4.01 -1.50
N ALA A 112 3.28 -3.27 -2.61
CA ALA A 112 3.57 -3.87 -3.92
C ALA A 112 4.91 -4.61 -3.90
N LEU A 113 5.94 -4.02 -3.29
CA LEU A 113 7.26 -4.65 -3.17
C LEU A 113 7.23 -5.85 -2.21
N MET A 114 6.49 -5.80 -1.10
CA MET A 114 6.27 -6.95 -0.22
C MET A 114 5.59 -8.09 -0.99
N GLY A 115 4.57 -7.75 -1.77
CA GLY A 115 3.94 -8.63 -2.75
C GLY A 115 4.95 -9.33 -3.65
N GLY A 116 5.92 -8.58 -4.18
CA GLY A 116 7.00 -9.11 -5.02
C GLY A 116 7.97 -10.00 -4.27
N VAL A 117 8.54 -9.54 -3.15
CA VAL A 117 9.50 -10.30 -2.35
C VAL A 117 8.91 -11.62 -1.89
N PHE A 118 7.69 -11.62 -1.34
CA PHE A 118 7.10 -12.83 -0.77
C PHE A 118 6.62 -13.79 -1.85
N SER A 119 6.10 -13.27 -2.97
CA SER A 119 5.79 -14.10 -4.14
C SER A 119 7.06 -14.72 -4.74
N LEU A 120 8.16 -13.98 -4.84
CA LEU A 120 9.46 -14.52 -5.27
C LEU A 120 9.98 -15.60 -4.30
N ALA A 121 9.90 -15.37 -3.00
CA ALA A 121 10.36 -16.31 -1.98
C ALA A 121 9.53 -17.62 -1.97
N GLN A 122 8.23 -17.51 -2.25
CA GLN A 122 7.30 -18.64 -2.25
C GLN A 122 7.30 -19.42 -3.58
N LEU A 123 7.20 -18.72 -4.71
CA LEU A 123 7.03 -19.32 -6.04
C LEU A 123 8.36 -19.60 -6.74
N GLY A 124 9.41 -18.88 -6.35
CA GLY A 124 10.72 -18.93 -7.00
C GLY A 124 10.78 -18.11 -8.30
N ILE A 125 12.01 -17.89 -8.77
CA ILE A 125 12.30 -17.07 -9.94
C ILE A 125 11.71 -17.63 -11.25
N SER A 126 11.46 -18.94 -11.32
CA SER A 126 10.97 -19.59 -12.53
C SER A 126 9.59 -19.08 -13.00
N VAL A 127 8.84 -18.45 -12.11
CA VAL A 127 7.54 -17.83 -12.43
C VAL A 127 7.70 -16.41 -12.97
N PHE A 128 8.79 -15.73 -12.63
CA PHE A 128 9.12 -14.34 -13.02
C PHE A 128 9.90 -14.33 -14.34
N LYS A 129 9.16 -14.36 -15.45
CA LYS A 129 9.72 -14.60 -16.79
C LYS A 129 9.81 -13.35 -17.67
N ASN A 130 8.99 -12.34 -17.39
CA ASN A 130 8.91 -11.13 -18.21
C ASN A 130 8.31 -9.97 -17.42
N VAL A 131 8.55 -8.75 -17.90
CA VAL A 131 8.15 -7.50 -17.22
C VAL A 131 6.66 -7.45 -16.87
N VAL A 132 5.77 -7.97 -17.72
CA VAL A 132 4.32 -7.95 -17.46
C VAL A 132 3.99 -8.87 -16.28
N VAL A 133 4.56 -10.08 -16.25
CA VAL A 133 4.37 -11.05 -15.17
C VAL A 133 5.03 -10.55 -13.88
N ASP A 134 6.22 -9.97 -13.99
CA ASP A 134 7.01 -9.45 -12.87
C ASP A 134 6.33 -8.26 -12.19
N ILE A 135 5.49 -7.51 -12.91
CA ILE A 135 4.61 -6.47 -12.33
C ILE A 135 3.29 -7.07 -11.85
N SER A 136 2.70 -7.99 -12.63
CA SER A 136 1.37 -8.53 -12.35
C SER A 136 1.33 -9.37 -11.09
N ILE A 137 2.33 -10.23 -10.84
CA ILE A 137 2.34 -11.13 -9.68
C ILE A 137 2.38 -10.36 -8.36
N PRO A 138 3.31 -9.40 -8.15
CA PRO A 138 3.34 -8.60 -6.92
C PRO A 138 1.98 -7.97 -6.58
N LEU A 139 1.37 -7.31 -7.57
CA LEU A 139 0.10 -6.57 -7.42
C LEU A 139 -1.14 -7.46 -7.34
N ASN A 140 -1.00 -8.76 -7.61
CA ASN A 140 -2.11 -9.71 -7.60
C ASN A 140 -1.88 -10.86 -6.61
N SER A 141 -1.15 -10.59 -5.53
CA SER A 141 -0.81 -11.58 -4.51
C SER A 141 -1.58 -11.38 -3.21
N VAL A 142 -1.73 -12.45 -2.43
CA VAL A 142 -2.25 -12.37 -1.05
C VAL A 142 -1.42 -11.42 -0.17
N TRP A 143 -0.13 -11.33 -0.49
CA TRP A 143 0.87 -10.48 0.16
C TRP A 143 0.72 -9.00 -0.18
N PHE A 144 -0.07 -8.64 -1.19
CA PHE A 144 -0.44 -7.26 -1.51
C PHE A 144 -1.82 -6.91 -0.96
N PHE A 145 -2.82 -7.77 -1.22
CA PHE A 145 -4.22 -7.44 -0.92
C PHE A 145 -4.56 -7.46 0.56
N TYR A 146 -4.16 -8.50 1.31
CA TYR A 146 -4.58 -8.64 2.71
C TYR A 146 -3.89 -7.67 3.66
N PRO A 147 -2.56 -7.50 3.61
CA PRO A 147 -1.89 -6.40 4.30
C PRO A 147 -2.55 -5.05 4.06
N MET A 148 -2.81 -4.71 2.79
CA MET A 148 -3.41 -3.43 2.46
C MET A 148 -4.86 -3.30 2.92
N MET A 149 -5.67 -4.36 2.81
CA MET A 149 -7.02 -4.38 3.37
C MET A 149 -7.00 -4.09 4.88
N ILE A 150 -6.07 -4.68 5.63
CA ILE A 150 -5.93 -4.46 7.07
C ILE A 150 -5.56 -3.01 7.36
N GLU A 151 -4.61 -2.44 6.63
CA GLU A 151 -4.21 -1.03 6.79
C GLU A 151 -5.35 -0.07 6.45
N MET A 152 -6.09 -0.31 5.37
CA MET A 152 -7.27 0.49 5.02
C MET A 152 -8.32 0.41 6.12
N LEU A 153 -8.64 -0.79 6.63
CA LEU A 153 -9.53 -0.96 7.79
C LEU A 153 -9.03 -0.19 9.01
N PHE A 154 -7.73 -0.25 9.29
CA PHE A 154 -7.12 0.50 10.38
C PHE A 154 -7.31 2.02 10.20
N THR A 155 -7.15 2.56 8.99
CA THR A 155 -7.39 3.98 8.74
C THR A 155 -8.86 4.38 8.89
N ILE A 156 -9.82 3.51 8.58
CA ILE A 156 -11.23 3.72 8.90
C ILE A 156 -11.44 3.75 10.41
N ILE A 157 -10.80 2.86 11.16
CA ILE A 157 -10.90 2.89 12.62
C ILE A 157 -10.34 4.20 13.17
N LEU A 158 -9.23 4.71 12.62
CA LEU A 158 -8.73 6.03 12.99
C LEU A 158 -9.73 7.16 12.64
N SER A 159 -10.46 7.03 11.53
CA SER A 159 -11.46 8.02 11.11
C SER A 159 -12.72 8.01 11.97
N SER A 160 -12.93 7.01 12.84
CA SER A 160 -13.97 7.06 13.88
C SER A 160 -13.80 8.23 14.85
N THR A 161 -12.59 8.81 14.93
CA THR A 161 -12.33 10.03 15.69
C THR A 161 -12.91 11.28 15.04
N LEU A 162 -13.45 11.23 13.82
CA LEU A 162 -14.08 12.36 13.10
C LEU A 162 -15.47 12.71 13.66
N SER A 163 -16.10 13.79 13.18
CA SER A 163 -17.52 14.03 13.47
C SER A 163 -18.36 12.92 12.82
N LYS A 164 -19.54 12.62 13.38
CA LYS A 164 -20.40 11.54 12.85
C LYS A 164 -20.69 11.73 11.37
N ASP A 165 -21.08 12.94 10.95
CA ASP A 165 -21.44 13.21 9.55
C ASP A 165 -20.25 13.03 8.59
N THR A 166 -19.07 13.52 8.95
CA THR A 166 -17.85 13.34 8.14
C THR A 166 -17.44 11.87 8.09
N PHE A 167 -17.49 11.16 9.22
CA PHE A 167 -17.16 9.74 9.30
C PHE A 167 -18.09 8.89 8.43
N TYR A 168 -19.41 9.09 8.54
CA TYR A 168 -20.37 8.34 7.72
C TYR A 168 -20.18 8.60 6.24
N ASN A 169 -20.03 9.86 5.83
CA ASN A 169 -19.75 10.21 4.44
C ASN A 169 -18.49 9.50 3.93
N LEU A 170 -17.43 9.47 4.74
CA LEU A 170 -16.16 8.82 4.40
C LEU A 170 -16.29 7.31 4.25
N ILE A 171 -16.93 6.63 5.21
CA ILE A 171 -17.14 5.18 5.14
C ILE A 171 -17.90 4.79 3.87
N TYR A 172 -18.97 5.50 3.53
CA TYR A 172 -19.83 5.08 2.41
C TYR A 172 -19.10 5.03 1.07
N PHE A 173 -18.17 5.96 0.82
CA PHE A 173 -17.37 5.92 -0.41
C PHE A 173 -16.09 5.11 -0.28
N ALA A 174 -15.56 4.87 0.93
CA ALA A 174 -14.27 4.21 1.15
C ALA A 174 -14.38 2.69 1.37
N PHE A 175 -15.46 2.23 2.00
CA PHE A 175 -15.74 0.82 2.28
C PHE A 175 -15.76 -0.09 1.03
N PRO A 176 -16.30 0.33 -0.13
CA PRO A 176 -16.29 -0.53 -1.31
C PRO A 176 -14.87 -0.96 -1.74
N ALA A 177 -13.89 -0.04 -1.67
CA ALA A 177 -12.50 -0.37 -2.00
C ALA A 177 -11.89 -1.40 -1.04
N ILE A 178 -12.26 -1.36 0.26
CA ILE A 178 -11.85 -2.37 1.25
C ILE A 178 -12.48 -3.71 0.90
N GLY A 179 -13.77 -3.73 0.54
CA GLY A 179 -14.48 -4.93 0.13
C GLY A 179 -13.79 -5.63 -1.05
N VAL A 180 -13.43 -4.87 -2.09
CA VAL A 180 -12.70 -5.41 -3.26
C VAL A 180 -11.31 -5.93 -2.87
N ALA A 181 -10.60 -5.22 -1.99
CA ALA A 181 -9.30 -5.68 -1.49
C ALA A 181 -9.40 -6.95 -0.62
N ALA A 182 -10.56 -7.22 -0.02
CA ALA A 182 -10.80 -8.42 0.79
C ALA A 182 -11.10 -9.67 -0.05
N PHE A 183 -11.72 -9.49 -1.23
CA PHE A 183 -12.13 -10.58 -2.12
C PHE A 183 -11.51 -10.50 -3.52
N PRO A 184 -10.20 -10.27 -3.66
CA PRO A 184 -9.58 -10.16 -4.97
C PRO A 184 -9.73 -11.47 -5.76
N PRO A 185 -10.21 -11.46 -7.01
CA PRO A 185 -10.39 -12.68 -7.79
C PRO A 185 -9.06 -13.33 -8.20
N THR A 186 -7.93 -12.65 -8.02
CA THR A 186 -6.63 -13.06 -8.54
C THR A 186 -5.78 -13.88 -7.57
N ILE A 187 -6.18 -14.01 -6.30
CA ILE A 187 -5.36 -14.67 -5.28
C ILE A 187 -5.42 -16.20 -5.32
N LEU A 188 -6.52 -16.80 -5.79
CA LEU A 188 -6.70 -18.24 -5.87
C LEU A 188 -7.06 -18.65 -7.29
N ASN A 189 -6.25 -19.54 -7.88
CA ASN A 189 -6.37 -19.95 -9.27
C ASN A 189 -7.33 -21.14 -9.44
N PHE A 190 -8.58 -20.98 -9.01
CA PHE A 190 -9.64 -21.92 -9.34
C PHE A 190 -10.95 -21.20 -9.65
N ASN A 191 -11.69 -21.74 -10.62
CA ASN A 191 -12.85 -21.08 -11.22
C ASN A 191 -13.89 -20.63 -10.20
N LEU A 192 -14.21 -21.47 -9.21
CA LEU A 192 -15.21 -21.15 -8.20
C LEU A 192 -14.83 -19.87 -7.42
N TRP A 193 -13.56 -19.71 -7.02
CA TRP A 193 -13.10 -18.49 -6.37
C TRP A 193 -13.20 -17.30 -7.31
N ILE A 194 -12.58 -17.39 -8.49
CA ILE A 194 -12.51 -16.28 -9.46
C ILE A 194 -13.91 -15.74 -9.75
N PHE A 195 -14.89 -16.59 -10.06
CA PHE A 195 -16.25 -16.14 -10.38
C PHE A 195 -17.01 -15.62 -9.15
N SER A 196 -16.84 -16.23 -7.97
CA SER A 196 -17.49 -15.73 -6.75
C SER A 196 -16.94 -14.36 -6.31
N ALA A 197 -15.61 -14.21 -6.34
CA ALA A 197 -14.90 -12.98 -6.06
C ALA A 197 -15.28 -11.87 -7.05
N LEU A 198 -15.29 -12.15 -8.36
CA LEU A 198 -15.76 -11.21 -9.37
C LEU A 198 -17.19 -10.73 -9.09
N GLY A 199 -18.10 -11.64 -8.72
CA GLY A 199 -19.48 -11.28 -8.37
C GLY A 199 -19.56 -10.36 -7.14
N ILE A 200 -18.81 -10.68 -6.08
CA ILE A 200 -18.73 -9.89 -4.85
C ILE A 200 -18.13 -8.50 -5.15
N ASP A 201 -17.03 -8.45 -5.89
CA ASP A 201 -16.34 -7.22 -6.27
C ASP A 201 -17.25 -6.31 -7.11
N MET A 202 -17.98 -6.87 -8.07
CA MET A 202 -18.97 -6.09 -8.84
C MET A 202 -20.03 -5.47 -7.94
N ILE A 203 -20.53 -6.18 -6.92
CA ILE A 203 -21.51 -5.64 -5.97
C ILE A 203 -20.91 -4.44 -5.21
N PHE A 204 -19.69 -4.58 -4.69
CA PHE A 204 -19.00 -3.48 -4.01
C PHE A 204 -18.76 -2.29 -4.95
N VAL A 205 -18.24 -2.54 -6.15
CA VAL A 205 -17.96 -1.49 -7.13
C VAL A 205 -19.24 -0.75 -7.53
N ILE A 206 -20.34 -1.46 -7.81
CA ILE A 206 -21.64 -0.85 -8.12
C ILE A 206 -22.13 -0.01 -6.94
N TYR A 207 -22.03 -0.54 -5.72
CA TYR A 207 -22.39 0.21 -4.51
C TYR A 207 -21.56 1.49 -4.37
N GLY A 208 -20.26 1.43 -4.64
CA GLY A 208 -19.36 2.59 -4.70
C GLY A 208 -19.78 3.62 -5.75
N ILE A 209 -20.12 3.20 -6.96
CA ILE A 209 -20.60 4.10 -8.03
C ILE A 209 -21.90 4.82 -7.63
N LEU A 210 -22.79 4.13 -6.93
CA LEU A 210 -24.07 4.71 -6.51
C LEU A 210 -23.90 5.74 -5.38
N LYS A 211 -23.05 5.45 -4.40
CA LYS A 211 -22.94 6.24 -3.16
C LYS A 211 -21.82 7.27 -3.14
N ALA A 212 -20.76 7.10 -3.93
CA ALA A 212 -19.59 7.94 -3.82
C ALA A 212 -19.73 9.30 -4.50
N ASN A 213 -18.77 10.20 -4.26
CA ASN A 213 -18.68 11.48 -4.96
C ASN A 213 -18.18 11.31 -6.41
N LYS A 214 -18.17 12.38 -7.21
CA LYS A 214 -17.81 12.31 -8.65
C LYS A 214 -16.44 11.68 -8.92
N GLU A 215 -15.42 12.00 -8.11
CA GLU A 215 -14.06 11.49 -8.31
C GLU A 215 -13.98 9.99 -8.03
N TRP A 216 -14.55 9.54 -6.91
CA TRP A 216 -14.63 8.13 -6.55
C TRP A 216 -15.49 7.32 -7.53
N LYS A 217 -16.57 7.90 -8.08
CA LYS A 217 -17.37 7.23 -9.12
C LYS A 217 -16.55 6.91 -10.35
N ILE A 218 -15.67 7.82 -10.78
CA ILE A 218 -14.77 7.58 -11.91
C ILE A 218 -13.82 6.43 -11.60
N LEU A 219 -13.20 6.43 -10.41
CA LEU A 219 -12.30 5.36 -10.00
C LEU A 219 -13.00 4.00 -9.92
N TYR A 220 -14.19 3.93 -9.33
CA TYR A 220 -14.97 2.70 -9.28
C TYR A 220 -15.42 2.24 -10.67
N SER A 221 -15.71 3.16 -11.58
CA SER A 221 -16.03 2.82 -12.97
C SER A 221 -14.83 2.22 -13.69
N LEU A 222 -13.63 2.76 -13.48
CA LEU A 222 -12.38 2.21 -14.01
C LEU A 222 -12.04 0.84 -13.39
N LEU A 223 -12.32 0.66 -12.09
CA LEU A 223 -12.19 -0.64 -11.42
C LEU A 223 -13.17 -1.67 -11.99
N MET A 224 -14.41 -1.29 -12.28
CA MET A 224 -15.36 -2.18 -12.95
C MET A 224 -14.82 -2.67 -14.31
N ILE A 225 -14.23 -1.75 -15.08
CA ILE A 225 -13.63 -2.08 -16.38
C ILE A 225 -12.42 -3.01 -16.21
N SER A 226 -11.60 -2.81 -15.17
CA SER A 226 -10.42 -3.64 -14.92
C SER A 226 -10.73 -5.07 -14.43
N LEU A 227 -11.98 -5.35 -14.01
CA LEU A 227 -12.45 -6.71 -13.71
C LEU A 227 -12.69 -7.55 -14.98
N ILE A 228 -13.01 -6.94 -16.13
CA ILE A 228 -13.32 -7.66 -17.38
C ILE A 228 -12.14 -8.50 -17.88
N PRO A 229 -10.89 -7.98 -17.96
CA PRO A 229 -9.73 -8.74 -18.41
C PRO A 229 -9.42 -9.99 -17.57
N ILE A 230 -9.90 -10.07 -16.33
CA ILE A 230 -9.67 -11.21 -15.43
C ILE A 230 -10.30 -12.49 -15.98
N ILE A 231 -11.44 -12.38 -16.68
CA ILE A 231 -12.11 -13.50 -17.36
C ILE A 231 -11.21 -14.14 -18.43
N PHE A 232 -10.28 -13.36 -18.99
CA PHE A 232 -9.33 -13.78 -20.01
C PHE A 232 -7.92 -14.03 -19.44
N ASN A 233 -7.77 -14.15 -18.12
CA ASN A 233 -6.51 -14.34 -17.42
C ASN A 233 -5.49 -13.17 -17.56
N PHE A 234 -5.97 -11.95 -17.79
CA PHE A 234 -5.14 -10.74 -17.82
C PHE A 234 -5.28 -9.93 -16.53
N TYR A 235 -4.52 -10.28 -15.49
CA TYR A 235 -4.67 -9.73 -14.14
C TYR A 235 -3.99 -8.37 -13.90
N ILE A 236 -3.06 -7.96 -14.77
CA ILE A 236 -2.24 -6.75 -14.57
C ILE A 236 -3.08 -5.48 -14.43
N PHE A 237 -4.15 -5.35 -15.23
CA PHE A 237 -5.03 -4.17 -15.19
C PHE A 237 -5.74 -4.01 -13.85
N PHE A 238 -6.18 -5.13 -13.25
CA PHE A 238 -6.83 -5.12 -11.95
C PHE A 238 -5.87 -4.68 -10.85
N GLY A 239 -4.68 -5.30 -10.76
CA GLY A 239 -3.68 -4.96 -9.76
C GLY A 239 -3.22 -3.49 -9.83
N ILE A 240 -3.01 -2.97 -11.05
CA ILE A 240 -2.67 -1.54 -11.24
C ILE A 240 -3.82 -0.64 -10.80
N MET A 241 -5.06 -0.94 -11.20
CA MET A 241 -6.21 -0.11 -10.87
C MET A 241 -6.48 -0.10 -9.35
N MET A 242 -6.32 -1.25 -8.70
CA MET A 242 -6.39 -1.35 -7.24
C MET A 242 -5.32 -0.50 -6.57
N SER A 243 -4.06 -0.59 -7.04
CA SER A 243 -2.97 0.26 -6.53
C SER A 243 -3.29 1.75 -6.64
N VAL A 244 -3.84 2.19 -7.77
CA VAL A 244 -4.27 3.59 -7.98
C VAL A 244 -5.38 3.98 -7.00
N ILE A 245 -6.39 3.13 -6.82
CA ILE A 245 -7.47 3.36 -5.86
C ILE A 245 -6.93 3.47 -4.44
N MET A 246 -5.96 2.63 -4.08
CA MET A 246 -5.38 2.60 -2.74
C MET A 246 -4.53 3.85 -2.47
N VAL A 247 -3.77 4.34 -3.45
CA VAL A 247 -3.07 5.64 -3.34
C VAL A 247 -4.09 6.77 -3.14
N PHE A 248 -5.18 6.76 -3.93
CA PHE A 248 -6.23 7.76 -3.82
C PHE A 248 -6.95 7.69 -2.47
N TYR A 249 -7.21 6.49 -1.99
CA TYR A 249 -7.83 6.20 -0.70
C TYR A 249 -7.04 6.83 0.45
N TYR A 250 -5.74 6.53 0.55
CA TYR A 250 -4.90 7.12 1.59
C TYR A 250 -4.78 8.64 1.43
N TYR A 251 -4.64 9.12 0.20
CA TYR A 251 -4.55 10.55 -0.08
C TYR A 251 -5.78 11.32 0.45
N THR A 252 -6.99 10.80 0.20
CA THR A 252 -8.24 11.42 0.64
C THR A 252 -8.43 11.29 2.15
N ILE A 253 -8.35 10.08 2.71
CA ILE A 253 -8.74 9.83 4.11
C ILE A 253 -7.76 10.46 5.09
N LEU A 254 -6.45 10.35 4.84
CA LEU A 254 -5.43 10.95 5.69
C LEU A 254 -5.54 12.49 5.67
N SER A 255 -5.97 13.09 4.56
CA SER A 255 -6.21 14.54 4.51
C SER A 255 -7.37 14.97 5.42
N GLU A 256 -8.47 14.22 5.43
CA GLU A 256 -9.66 14.50 6.26
C GLU A 256 -9.36 14.36 7.75
N LEU A 257 -8.58 13.34 8.15
CA LEU A 257 -8.14 13.12 9.53
C LEU A 257 -7.41 14.34 10.13
N ARG A 258 -6.64 15.06 9.31
CA ARG A 258 -5.82 16.18 9.78
C ARG A 258 -6.58 17.49 9.88
N VAL A 259 -7.55 17.73 9.00
CA VAL A 259 -8.38 18.95 9.05
C VAL A 259 -9.06 19.07 10.41
N LYS A 260 -9.52 17.95 11.00
CA LYS A 260 -10.11 17.97 12.33
C LYS A 260 -9.13 18.37 13.44
N ARG A 261 -7.86 17.95 13.37
CA ARG A 261 -6.84 18.29 14.38
C ARG A 261 -6.50 19.78 14.39
N ALA A 262 -6.66 20.48 13.27
CA ALA A 262 -6.46 21.93 13.22
C ALA A 262 -7.59 22.72 13.92
N HIS A 263 -8.72 22.07 14.22
CA HIS A 263 -9.91 22.68 14.83
C HIS A 263 -10.20 22.19 16.26
N THR A 264 -9.27 21.44 16.87
CA THR A 264 -9.29 21.00 18.28
C THR A 264 -8.11 21.61 19.03
#